data_AF-A0A0H4QZN0-F1
#
_entry.id   AF-A0A0H4QZN0-F1
#
_cell.length_a   1.000
_cell.length_b   1.000
_cell.length_c   1.000
_cell.angle_alpha   90.00
_cell.angle_beta   90.00
_cell.angle_gamma   90.00
#
_symmetry.space_group_name_H-M   'P 1'
#
loop_
_entity.id
_entity.type
_entity.pdbx_description
1 polymer ?
#
loop_
_entity_poly.entity_id
_entity_poly.type
_entity_poly.pdbx_seq_one_letter_code
_entity_poly.pdbx_strand_id
1 'polypeptide(L)'
;MYFSPIFLQTSLFTVAIILILFMVLITIYKQRHQLKLWDKSMTLASVVLLNTIYSILTYYFNLPYELNAVVTGGLTLVAFGYVVVIIWEFIKRKKING
;
A
#
# COMPACT_ATOMS: atom_id res chain seq x y z
N MET A 1 -4.75 -6.46 24.28
CA MET A 1 -4.07 -5.24 24.76
C MET A 1 -4.09 -4.22 23.65
N TYR A 2 -4.65 -3.04 23.86
CA TYR A 2 -4.49 -1.93 22.92
C TYR A 2 -3.03 -1.50 22.97
N PHE A 3 -2.34 -1.54 21.83
CA PHE A 3 -1.00 -0.98 21.72
C PHE A 3 -1.06 0.51 22.09
N SER A 4 -0.01 1.00 22.77
CA SER A 4 0.11 2.42 23.09
C SER A 4 -0.01 3.24 21.80
N PRO A 5 -0.76 4.37 21.79
CA PRO A 5 -0.87 5.24 20.62
C PRO A 5 0.49 5.67 20.08
N ILE A 6 1.48 5.88 20.97
CA ILE A 6 2.87 6.18 20.61
C ILE A 6 3.49 5.03 19.82
N PHE A 7 3.30 3.78 20.27
CA PHE A 7 3.88 2.62 19.61
C PHE A 7 3.33 2.43 18.20
N LEU A 8 2.02 2.66 18.04
CA LEU A 8 1.32 2.60 16.75
C LEU A 8 1.87 3.66 15.78
N GLN A 9 2.05 4.89 16.25
CA GLN A 9 2.64 5.95 15.43
C GLN A 9 4.08 5.63 15.01
N THR A 10 4.94 5.25 15.95
CA THR A 10 6.35 4.95 15.65
C THR A 10 6.48 3.80 14.65
N SER A 11 5.63 2.79 14.78
CA SER A 11 5.54 1.68 13.81
C SER A 11 5.10 2.16 12.43
N LEU A 12 4.04 2.97 12.33
CA LEU A 12 3.56 3.53 11.06
C LEU A 12 4.62 4.39 10.37
N PHE A 13 5.35 5.23 11.12
CA PHE A 13 6.46 6.01 10.59
C PHE A 13 7.59 5.12 10.05
N THR A 14 7.97 4.08 10.80
CA THR A 14 9.00 3.14 10.38
C THR A 14 8.60 2.42 9.09
N VAL A 15 7.35 1.93 9.03
CA VAL A 15 6.80 1.29 7.84
C VAL A 15 6.78 2.26 6.66
N ALA A 16 6.37 3.51 6.86
CA ALA A 16 6.36 4.53 5.80
C ALA A 16 7.75 4.77 5.21
N ILE A 17 8.78 4.91 6.06
CA ILE A 17 10.17 5.11 5.62
C ILE A 17 10.65 3.93 4.77
N ILE A 18 10.40 2.71 5.23
CA ILE A 18 10.77 1.49 4.51
C ILE A 18 10.05 1.43 3.16
N LEU A 19 8.75 1.75 3.13
CA LEU A 19 7.94 1.74 1.91
C LEU A 19 8.44 2.75 0.87
N ILE A 20 8.80 3.97 1.31
CA ILE A 20 9.36 5.01 0.44
C ILE A 20 10.70 4.54 -0.13
N LEU A 21 11.61 4.03 0.71
CA LEU A 21 12.90 3.51 0.25
C LEU A 21 12.72 2.38 -0.78
N PHE A 22 11.79 1.47 -0.51
CA PHE A 22 11.49 0.35 -1.39
C PHE A 22 10.94 0.81 -2.75
N MET A 23 10.02 1.77 -2.76
CA MET A 23 9.52 2.39 -3.99
C MET A 23 10.62 3.06 -4.80
N VAL A 24 11.50 3.83 -4.15
CA VAL A 24 12.60 4.53 -4.83
C VAL A 24 13.54 3.51 -5.47
N LEU A 25 13.95 2.47 -4.73
CA LEU A 25 14.80 1.40 -5.24
C LEU A 25 14.17 0.68 -6.44
N ILE A 26 12.89 0.33 -6.35
CA ILE A 26 12.15 -0.30 -7.47
C ILE A 26 12.06 0.63 -8.67
N THR A 27 11.83 1.93 -8.45
CA THR A 27 11.75 2.92 -9.53
C THR A 27 13.09 3.02 -10.26
N ILE A 28 14.19 3.13 -9.52
CA ILE A 28 15.56 3.15 -10.08
C ILE A 28 15.84 1.86 -10.85
N TYR A 29 15.50 0.71 -10.27
CA TYR A 29 15.69 -0.59 -10.90
C TYR A 29 14.92 -0.68 -12.23
N LYS A 30 13.63 -0.31 -12.23
CA LYS A 30 12.79 -0.33 -13.42
C LYS A 30 13.29 0.64 -14.49
N GLN A 31 13.72 1.83 -14.10
CA GLN A 31 14.29 2.81 -15.01
C GLN A 31 15.57 2.28 -15.68
N ARG A 32 16.44 1.60 -14.92
CA ARG A 32 17.67 1.00 -15.45
C ARG A 32 17.40 -0.15 -16.42
N HIS A 33 16.35 -0.94 -16.18
CA HIS A 33 15.98 -2.08 -17.01
C HIS A 33 14.96 -1.76 -18.11
N GLN A 34 14.62 -0.47 -18.32
CA GLN A 34 13.57 -0.01 -19.24
C GLN A 34 12.22 -0.73 -19.06
N LEU A 35 11.93 -1.11 -17.82
CA LEU A 35 10.65 -1.70 -17.46
C LEU A 35 9.62 -0.59 -17.24
N LYS A 36 8.35 -0.94 -17.39
CA LYS A 36 7.24 0.01 -17.21
C LYS A 36 7.28 0.57 -15.79
N LEU A 37 7.44 1.90 -15.69
CA LEU A 37 7.59 2.58 -14.39
C LEU A 37 6.32 2.43 -13.54
N TRP A 38 5.16 2.43 -14.18
CA TRP A 38 3.86 2.33 -13.51
C TRP A 38 3.21 0.97 -13.78
N ASP A 39 3.32 0.08 -12.81
CA ASP A 39 2.69 -1.24 -12.85
C ASP A 39 1.66 -1.40 -11.73
N LYS A 40 0.89 -2.49 -11.82
CA LYS A 40 0.00 -3.02 -10.79
C LYS A 40 0.63 -2.95 -9.39
N SER A 41 1.86 -3.44 -9.23
CA SER A 41 2.57 -3.45 -7.96
C SER A 41 2.96 -2.05 -7.47
N MET A 42 3.28 -1.12 -8.38
CA MET A 42 3.58 0.27 -8.04
C MET A 42 2.31 0.96 -7.51
N THR A 43 1.19 0.72 -8.17
CA THR A 43 -0.12 1.27 -7.78
C THR A 43 -0.54 0.76 -6.40
N LEU A 44 -0.38 -0.54 -6.14
CA LEU A 44 -0.65 -1.12 -4.82
C LEU A 44 0.23 -0.48 -3.74
N ALA A 45 1.54 -0.37 -4.00
CA ALA A 45 2.45 0.25 -3.06
C ALA A 45 2.03 1.71 -2.78
N SER A 46 1.63 2.47 -3.81
CA SER A 46 1.16 3.86 -3.67
C SER A 46 -0.12 3.97 -2.84
N VAL A 47 -1.05 3.05 -3.02
CA VAL A 47 -2.29 2.95 -2.21
C VAL A 47 -1.95 2.68 -0.74
N VAL A 48 -1.03 1.75 -0.47
CA VAL A 48 -0.57 1.45 0.89
C VAL A 48 0.13 2.66 1.51
N LEU A 49 1.01 3.34 0.75
CA LEU A 49 1.69 4.55 1.20
C LEU A 49 0.69 5.65 1.56
N LEU A 50 -0.29 5.91 0.70
CA LEU A 50 -1.37 6.86 0.96
C LEU A 50 -2.13 6.51 2.24
N ASN A 51 -2.43 5.23 2.48
CA ASN A 51 -3.07 4.77 3.70
C ASN A 51 -2.22 5.04 4.95
N THR A 52 -0.92 4.75 4.86
CA THR A 52 0.02 4.97 5.95
C THR A 52 0.15 6.45 6.27
N ILE A 53 0.28 7.30 5.25
CA ILE A 53 0.30 8.77 5.42
C ILE A 53 -1.01 9.26 6.02
N TYR A 54 -2.16 8.80 5.52
CA TYR A 54 -3.47 9.17 6.06
C TYR A 54 -3.63 8.77 7.53
N SER A 55 -3.18 7.58 7.91
CA SER A 55 -3.20 7.11 9.30
C SER A 55 -2.29 7.94 10.20
N ILE A 56 -1.11 8.34 9.71
CA ILE A 56 -0.21 9.26 10.43
C ILE A 56 -0.89 10.63 10.58
N LEU A 57 -1.52 11.14 9.52
CA LEU A 57 -2.15 12.45 9.51
C LEU A 57 -3.37 12.52 10.44
N THR A 58 -4.15 11.44 10.53
CA THR A 58 -5.33 11.32 11.42
C THR A 58 -4.95 11.36 12.90
N TYR A 59 -3.70 11.01 13.24
CA TYR A 59 -3.21 11.20 14.62
C TYR A 59 -3.02 12.68 14.98
N TYR A 60 -2.54 13.50 14.03
CA TYR A 60 -2.27 14.92 14.27
C TYR A 60 -3.49 15.81 14.01
N PHE A 61 -4.33 15.43 13.05
CA PHE A 61 -5.53 16.13 12.67
C PHE A 61 -6.73 15.25 12.97
N ASN A 62 -7.64 15.75 13.80
CA ASN A 62 -8.89 15.05 14.13
C ASN A 62 -9.83 15.14 12.92
N LEU A 63 -9.54 14.34 11.89
CA LEU A 63 -10.25 14.30 10.62
C LEU A 63 -11.68 13.77 10.84
N PRO A 64 -12.69 14.33 10.15
CA PRO A 64 -14.07 13.90 10.31
C PRO A 64 -14.22 12.41 9.97
N TYR A 65 -15.04 11.73 10.78
CA TYR A 65 -15.21 10.28 10.71
C TYR A 65 -15.63 9.79 9.31
N GLU A 66 -16.48 10.54 8.62
CA GLU A 66 -16.94 10.21 7.26
C GLU A 66 -15.77 10.14 6.26
N LEU A 67 -14.82 11.06 6.36
CA LEU A 67 -13.62 11.10 5.52
C LEU A 67 -12.70 9.92 5.83
N ASN A 68 -12.54 9.57 7.11
CA ASN A 68 -11.78 8.40 7.53
C ASN A 68 -12.40 7.08 7.04
N ALA A 69 -13.73 6.95 7.13
CA ALA A 69 -14.45 5.80 6.65
C ALA A 69 -14.33 5.63 5.12
N VAL A 70 -14.46 6.71 4.35
CA VAL A 70 -14.32 6.69 2.89
C VAL A 70 -12.90 6.35 2.46
N VAL A 71 -11.89 6.97 3.08
CA VAL A 71 -10.48 6.74 2.73
C VAL A 71 -10.06 5.33 3.11
N THR A 72 -10.32 4.91 4.35
CA THR A 72 -9.95 3.56 4.81
C THR A 72 -10.72 2.49 4.04
N GLY A 73 -12.03 2.67 3.83
CA GLY A 73 -12.87 1.74 3.07
C GLY A 73 -12.44 1.64 1.60
N GLY A 74 -12.19 2.78 0.95
CA GLY A 74 -11.73 2.83 -0.44
C GLY A 74 -10.35 2.19 -0.62
N LEU A 75 -9.39 2.49 0.25
CA LEU A 75 -8.04 1.90 0.20
C LEU A 75 -8.08 0.38 0.46
N THR A 76 -8.95 -0.07 1.36
CA THR A 76 -9.16 -1.52 1.63
C THR A 76 -9.76 -2.23 0.42
N LEU A 77 -10.75 -1.62 -0.24
CA LEU A 77 -11.39 -2.18 -1.44
C LEU A 77 -10.40 -2.29 -2.61
N VAL A 78 -9.53 -1.29 -2.78
CA VAL A 78 -8.47 -1.33 -3.80
C VAL A 78 -7.45 -2.44 -3.47
N ALA A 79 -7.00 -2.55 -2.22
CA ALA A 79 -6.10 -3.62 -1.80
C ALA A 79 -6.72 -5.01 -2.04
N PHE A 80 -7.99 -5.18 -1.69
CA PHE A 80 -8.72 -6.43 -1.91
C PHE A 80 -8.84 -6.78 -3.39
N GLY A 81 -9.21 -5.81 -4.24
CA GLY A 81 -9.27 -6.00 -5.69
C GLY A 81 -7.94 -6.47 -6.27
N TYR A 82 -6.82 -5.96 -5.79
CA TYR A 82 -5.50 -6.41 -6.20
C TYR A 82 -5.18 -7.83 -5.75
N VAL A 83 -5.51 -8.21 -4.52
CA VAL A 83 -5.33 -9.59 -4.03
C VAL A 83 -6.08 -10.56 -4.94
N VAL A 84 -7.34 -10.26 -5.28
CA VAL A 84 -8.15 -11.07 -6.20
C VAL A 84 -7.48 -11.18 -7.58
N VAL A 85 -6.98 -10.08 -8.14
CA VAL A 85 -6.27 -10.08 -9.44
C VAL A 85 -4.99 -10.92 -9.39
N ILE A 86 -4.20 -10.83 -8.32
CA ILE A 86 -2.98 -11.62 -8.14
C ILE A 86 -3.31 -13.12 -8.06
N ILE A 87 -4.30 -13.49 -7.24
CA ILE A 87 -4.76 -14.88 -7.11
C ILE A 87 -5.25 -15.40 -8.46
N TRP A 88 -6.03 -14.60 -9.20
CA TRP A 88 -6.54 -14.96 -10.51
C TRP A 88 -5.41 -15.20 -11.53
N GLU A 89 -4.39 -14.33 -11.56
CA GLU A 89 -3.22 -14.52 -12.41
C GLU A 89 -2.44 -15.79 -12.02
N PHE A 90 -2.32 -16.09 -10.73
CA PHE A 90 -1.67 -17.31 -10.24
C PHE A 90 -2.41 -18.58 -10.67
N ILE A 91 -3.74 -18.59 -10.54
CA ILE A 91 -4.60 -19.70 -11.00
C ILE A 91 -4.47 -19.89 -12.52
N LYS A 92 -4.50 -18.80 -13.29
CA LYS A 92 -4.33 -18.86 -14.76
C LYS A 92 -2.98 -19.46 -15.15
N ARG A 93 -1.87 -19.02 -14.52
CA ARG A 93 -0.53 -19.55 -14.79
C ARG A 93 -0.42 -21.04 -14.46
N LYS A 94 -1.03 -21.48 -13.35
CA LYS A 94 -1.07 -22.90 -12.96
C LYS A 94 -1.85 -23.77 -13.97
N LYS A 95 -2.89 -23.23 -14.60
CA LYS A 95 -3.67 -23.94 -15.62
C LYS A 95 -2.99 -24.03 -17.00
N ILE A 96 -2.04 -23.13 -17.29
CA ILE A 96 -1.32 -23.07 -18.58
C ILE A 96 -0.05 -23.94 -18.56
N ASN A 97 0.60 -24.07 -17.41
CA ASN A 97 1.83 -24.86 -17.25
C ASN A 97 1.60 -26.29 -16.73
N GLY A 98 0.35 -26.75 -16.68
CA GLY A 98 -0.04 -28.08 -16.18
C GLY A 98 -0.70 -28.92 -17.25
#